data_AF-A0A2M7HVI1-F1
#
_entry.id   AF-A0A2M7HVI1-F1
#
_cell.length_a   1.000
_cell.length_b   1.000
_cell.length_c   1.000
_cell.angle_alpha   90.00
_cell.angle_beta   90.00
_cell.angle_gamma   90.00
#
_symmetry.space_group_name_H-M   'P 1'
#
loop_
_entity.id
_entity.type
_entity.pdbx_description
1 polymer ?
#
loop_
_entity_poly.entity_id
_entity_poly.type
_entity_poly.pdbx_seq_one_letter_code
_entity_poly.pdbx_strand_id
1 'polypeptide(L)'
;MSLIALTLMTSLSWVPIADKQALICPLAELKECLKTLPASVRLQLPSTPAQFKHDMGLRSAMVMPVADSHLSGLILINERETLKVQFANIDRVTYQLDLQEQAQLTLWHELGHLENLALQGSLLPENLTAYQHECLADIYLIWRIAREKGSYHLAWQQYHRRNLAALTNAQYMSHWSVPMMMQMLNDYQVLQVAHYNQYRDFLADFYPTVTQIDPRTLGEYSSLMQRTFGGSVIQPLPEYLFWRKAELGNYLKPTFDLLMGREKARDWLLQNAML
;
A
#
# COMPACT_ATOMS: atom_id res chain seq x y z
N MET A 1 29.79 -19.54 -1.82
CA MET A 1 30.07 -18.72 -0.62
C MET A 1 29.41 -17.37 -0.89
N SER A 2 28.36 -16.90 -0.24
CA SER A 2 27.90 -17.07 1.13
C SER A 2 26.37 -17.17 1.14
N LEU A 3 25.81 -18.15 1.85
CA LEU A 3 24.41 -18.20 2.23
C LEU A 3 24.20 -17.19 3.36
N ILE A 4 23.80 -15.96 3.03
CA ILE A 4 23.18 -15.08 4.00
C ILE A 4 21.70 -15.45 3.99
N ALA A 5 21.33 -16.41 4.84
CA ALA A 5 19.96 -16.51 5.28
C ALA A 5 19.61 -15.20 5.98
N LEU A 6 18.72 -14.42 5.36
CA LEU A 6 18.20 -13.18 5.93
C LEU A 6 17.37 -13.56 7.17
N THR A 7 17.99 -13.56 8.33
CA THR A 7 17.29 -13.57 9.62
C THR A 7 16.41 -12.33 9.67
N LEU A 8 15.12 -12.53 9.88
CA LEU A 8 14.10 -11.49 9.97
C LEU A 8 14.50 -10.40 10.97
N MET A 9 13.99 -9.20 10.68
CA MET A 9 14.22 -7.90 11.28
C MET A 9 13.78 -7.78 12.76
N THR A 10 14.41 -8.55 13.65
CA THR A 10 14.29 -8.38 15.10
C THR A 10 15.37 -7.48 15.67
N SER A 11 15.87 -6.53 14.89
CA SER A 11 16.90 -5.60 15.35
C SER A 11 16.60 -4.20 14.86
N LEU A 12 16.74 -3.25 15.77
CA LEU A 12 16.89 -1.83 15.46
C LEU A 12 17.77 -1.64 14.22
N SER A 13 17.30 -0.88 13.22
CA SER A 13 18.11 -0.58 12.04
C SER A 13 17.85 0.83 11.52
N TRP A 14 18.91 1.44 10.99
CA TRP A 14 18.85 2.71 10.28
C TRP A 14 18.83 2.44 8.79
N VAL A 15 17.95 3.14 8.07
CA VAL A 15 17.81 3.02 6.62
C VAL A 15 17.82 4.41 5.98
N PRO A 16 18.52 4.58 4.85
CA PRO A 16 18.54 5.84 4.14
C PRO A 16 17.16 6.14 3.54
N ILE A 17 16.76 7.41 3.62
CA ILE A 17 15.58 8.00 2.97
C ILE A 17 16.06 9.30 2.34
N ALA A 18 16.15 9.36 1.02
CA ALA A 18 16.83 10.45 0.32
C ALA A 18 18.20 10.81 0.97
N ASP A 19 18.34 12.02 1.50
CA ASP A 19 19.52 12.54 2.19
C ASP A 19 19.50 12.37 3.72
N LYS A 20 18.46 11.75 4.27
CA LYS A 20 18.23 11.51 5.70
C LYS A 20 18.24 10.02 6.06
N GLN A 21 18.02 9.72 7.33
CA GLN A 21 17.85 8.36 7.85
C GLN A 21 16.49 8.18 8.53
N ALA A 22 15.90 7.00 8.37
CA ALA A 22 14.77 6.55 9.17
C ALA A 22 15.21 5.44 10.13
N LEU A 23 14.62 5.41 11.32
CA LEU A 23 14.82 4.35 12.30
C LEU A 23 13.71 3.31 12.16
N ILE A 24 14.05 2.06 11.85
CA ILE A 24 13.13 0.92 11.92
C ILE A 24 13.19 0.35 13.33
N CYS A 25 12.03 0.21 13.93
CA CYS A 25 11.87 -0.01 15.36
C CYS A 25 10.88 -1.15 15.62
N PRO A 26 11.36 -2.34 16.00
CA PRO A 26 10.48 -3.41 16.46
C PRO A 26 9.72 -2.96 17.70
N LEU A 27 8.39 -3.13 17.71
CA LEU A 27 7.53 -2.70 18.83
C LEU A 27 7.93 -3.38 20.15
N ALA A 28 8.47 -4.61 20.09
CA ALA A 28 9.00 -5.34 21.23
C ALA A 28 10.21 -4.64 21.89
N GLU A 29 10.98 -3.89 21.11
CA GLU A 29 12.22 -3.20 21.51
C GLU A 29 12.06 -1.68 21.58
N LEU A 30 10.82 -1.20 21.55
CA LEU A 30 10.49 0.22 21.49
C LEU A 30 11.27 1.08 22.49
N LYS A 31 11.46 0.60 23.72
CA LYS A 31 12.20 1.36 24.75
C LYS A 31 13.66 1.58 24.38
N GLU A 32 14.34 0.57 23.86
CA GLU A 32 15.76 0.67 23.49
C GLU A 32 15.93 1.48 22.21
N CYS A 33 15.06 1.23 21.23
CA CYS A 33 14.97 2.02 20.01
C CYS A 33 14.80 3.52 20.27
N LEU A 34 13.91 3.91 21.18
CA LEU A 34 13.68 5.34 21.48
C LEU A 34 14.87 6.01 22.18
N LYS A 35 15.77 5.25 22.82
CA LYS A 35 16.99 5.81 23.44
C LYS A 35 18.04 6.22 22.40
N THR A 36 17.97 5.70 21.17
CA THR A 36 18.92 6.06 20.12
C THR A 36 18.55 7.35 19.39
N LEU A 37 17.36 7.90 19.67
CA LEU A 37 16.90 9.12 19.04
C LEU A 37 17.42 10.37 19.78
N PRO A 38 17.83 11.42 19.06
CA PRO A 38 18.13 12.72 19.65
C PRO A 38 16.94 13.28 20.45
N ALA A 39 17.23 14.06 21.50
CA ALA A 39 16.20 14.66 22.33
C ALA A 39 15.22 15.55 21.53
N SER A 40 15.72 16.29 20.53
CA SER A 40 14.92 17.13 19.62
C SER A 40 13.86 16.32 18.86
N VAL A 41 14.23 15.13 18.37
CA VAL A 41 13.32 14.23 17.67
C VAL A 41 12.36 13.55 18.64
N ARG A 42 12.85 13.19 19.84
CA ARG A 42 12.02 12.51 20.85
C ARG A 42 10.84 13.37 21.31
N LEU A 43 10.97 14.69 21.31
CA LEU A 43 9.91 15.66 21.64
C LEU A 43 8.75 15.68 20.63
N GLN A 44 8.98 15.24 19.39
CA GLN A 44 7.95 15.21 18.34
C GLN A 44 7.13 13.90 18.34
N LEU A 45 7.60 12.89 19.07
CA LEU A 45 7.04 11.55 19.11
C LEU A 45 6.23 11.33 20.40
N PRO A 46 5.31 10.34 20.45
CA PRO A 46 4.54 10.05 21.66
C PRO A 46 5.41 9.92 22.92
N SER A 47 4.96 10.51 24.02
CA SER A 47 5.77 10.64 25.24
C SER A 47 5.94 9.31 25.99
N THR A 48 5.03 8.36 25.81
CA THR A 48 5.03 7.08 26.54
C THR A 48 4.94 5.87 25.60
N PRO A 49 5.56 4.72 25.95
CA PRO A 49 5.40 3.47 25.20
C PRO A 49 3.94 3.00 25.04
N ALA A 50 3.06 3.37 25.98
CA ALA A 50 1.64 3.02 25.90
C ALA A 50 0.94 3.77 24.77
N GLN A 51 1.27 5.04 24.55
CA GLN A 51 0.71 5.83 23.47
C GLN A 51 1.10 5.27 22.10
N PHE A 52 2.37 4.89 21.91
CA PHE A 52 2.79 4.24 20.66
C PHE A 52 1.98 2.96 20.35
N LYS A 53 1.73 2.13 21.37
CA LYS A 53 0.92 0.91 21.20
C LYS A 53 -0.54 1.24 20.90
N HIS A 54 -1.08 2.28 21.53
CA HIS A 54 -2.43 2.75 21.27
C HIS A 54 -2.59 3.25 19.82
N ASP A 55 -1.68 4.12 19.38
CA ASP A 55 -1.69 4.69 18.03
C ASP A 55 -1.50 3.61 16.95
N MET A 56 -0.63 2.64 17.22
CA MET A 56 -0.41 1.50 16.33
C MET A 56 -1.63 0.59 16.20
N GLY A 57 -2.40 0.42 17.29
CA GLY A 57 -3.58 -0.44 17.32
C GLY A 57 -3.26 -1.86 16.82
N LEU A 58 -4.03 -2.33 15.82
CA LEU A 58 -3.86 -3.65 15.18
C LEU A 58 -3.06 -3.57 13.87
N ARG A 59 -2.33 -2.49 13.62
CA ARG A 59 -1.51 -2.35 12.41
C ARG A 59 -0.22 -3.17 12.56
N SER A 60 0.22 -3.77 11.46
CA SER A 60 1.50 -4.48 11.40
C SER A 60 2.70 -3.54 11.30
N ALA A 61 2.51 -2.33 10.80
CA ALA A 61 3.51 -1.27 10.85
C ALA A 61 2.85 0.11 10.91
N MET A 62 3.66 1.12 11.23
CA MET A 62 3.25 2.52 11.18
C MET A 62 4.47 3.44 11.04
N VAL A 63 4.39 4.37 10.11
CA VAL A 63 5.33 5.48 9.97
C VAL A 63 4.99 6.66 10.88
N MET A 64 6.02 7.27 11.48
CA MET A 64 5.96 8.53 12.22
C MET A 64 7.03 9.48 11.66
N PRO A 65 6.68 10.38 10.74
CA PRO A 65 7.64 11.34 10.20
C PRO A 65 8.02 12.38 11.26
N VAL A 66 9.24 12.92 11.15
CA VAL A 66 9.76 13.94 12.06
C VAL A 66 10.41 15.07 11.28
N ALA A 67 10.33 16.29 11.82
CA ALA A 67 11.02 17.45 11.30
C ALA A 67 12.42 17.53 11.91
N ASP A 68 13.43 17.01 11.20
CA ASP A 68 14.84 17.04 11.59
C ASP A 68 15.74 17.15 10.35
N SER A 69 16.96 17.66 10.51
CA SER A 69 17.92 17.82 9.40
C SER A 69 18.58 16.52 8.96
N HIS A 70 18.63 15.51 9.83
CA HIS A 70 19.29 14.23 9.56
C HIS A 70 18.33 13.03 9.61
N LEU A 71 17.21 13.16 10.33
CA LEU A 71 16.22 12.11 10.48
C LEU A 71 14.93 12.41 9.72
N SER A 72 14.42 11.44 8.96
CA SER A 72 13.14 11.53 8.24
C SER A 72 11.97 11.00 9.06
N GLY A 73 12.21 10.02 9.94
CA GLY A 73 11.16 9.47 10.78
C GLY A 73 11.52 8.18 11.50
N LEU A 74 10.51 7.63 12.16
CA LEU A 74 10.49 6.33 12.81
C LEU A 74 9.48 5.43 12.09
N ILE A 75 9.83 4.17 11.87
CA ILE A 75 8.89 3.14 11.43
C ILE A 75 8.77 2.11 12.54
N LEU A 76 7.57 1.94 13.06
CA LEU A 76 7.25 0.92 14.05
C LEU A 76 6.83 -0.36 13.35
N ILE A 77 7.38 -1.49 13.77
CA ILE A 77 7.04 -2.82 13.23
C ILE A 77 6.42 -3.68 14.34
N ASN A 78 5.24 -4.21 14.07
CA ASN A 78 4.52 -5.15 14.91
C ASN A 78 4.29 -6.44 14.14
N GLU A 79 5.33 -7.28 14.12
CA GLU A 79 5.33 -8.55 13.39
C GLU A 79 4.17 -9.48 13.80
N ARG A 80 3.68 -9.36 15.04
CA ARG A 80 2.58 -10.17 15.57
C ARG A 80 1.26 -9.94 14.83
N GLU A 81 1.06 -8.74 14.29
CA GLU A 81 -0.14 -8.36 13.54
C GLU A 81 0.06 -8.48 12.02
N THR A 82 1.18 -9.09 11.58
CA THR A 82 1.40 -9.33 10.15
C THR A 82 0.46 -10.41 9.65
N LEU A 83 -0.45 -10.01 8.76
CA LEU A 83 -1.37 -10.90 8.08
C LEU A 83 -0.59 -11.88 7.18
N LYS A 84 -0.95 -13.17 7.29
CA LYS A 84 -0.43 -14.23 6.41
C LYS A 84 -1.41 -14.58 5.29
N VAL A 85 -2.67 -14.20 5.45
CA VAL A 85 -3.77 -14.51 4.54
C VAL A 85 -4.71 -13.32 4.48
N GLN A 86 -5.33 -13.09 3.32
CA GLN A 86 -6.41 -12.14 3.11
C GLN A 86 -7.63 -12.88 2.58
N PHE A 87 -8.80 -12.60 3.16
CA PHE A 87 -10.05 -13.19 2.74
C PHE A 87 -10.97 -12.16 2.07
N ALA A 88 -11.84 -12.64 1.19
CA ALA A 88 -13.02 -11.91 0.73
C ALA A 88 -14.18 -12.88 0.50
N ASN A 89 -15.40 -12.43 0.75
CA ASN A 89 -16.61 -13.18 0.45
C ASN A 89 -17.25 -12.59 -0.80
N ILE A 90 -17.34 -13.38 -1.87
CA ILE A 90 -17.96 -12.99 -3.14
C ILE A 90 -19.02 -14.06 -3.45
N ASP A 91 -20.28 -13.65 -3.58
CA ASP A 91 -21.43 -14.55 -3.78
C ASP A 91 -21.48 -15.76 -2.82
N ARG A 92 -21.28 -15.49 -1.53
CA ARG A 92 -21.27 -16.50 -0.45
C ARG A 92 -20.15 -17.54 -0.58
N VAL A 93 -19.19 -17.34 -1.48
CA VAL A 93 -17.97 -18.13 -1.55
C VAL A 93 -16.85 -17.31 -0.90
N THR A 94 -16.17 -17.91 0.07
CA THR A 94 -14.98 -17.34 0.69
C THR A 94 -13.76 -17.67 -0.16
N TYR A 95 -13.12 -16.64 -0.69
CA TYR A 95 -11.84 -16.75 -1.37
C TYR A 95 -10.71 -16.32 -0.43
N GLN A 96 -9.56 -16.97 -0.57
CA GLN A 96 -8.36 -16.73 0.23
C GLN A 96 -7.20 -16.38 -0.70
N LEU A 97 -6.42 -15.40 -0.29
CA LEU A 97 -5.13 -15.05 -0.86
C LEU A 97 -4.06 -15.26 0.20
N ASP A 98 -3.11 -16.17 -0.06
CA ASP A 98 -1.93 -16.32 0.78
C ASP A 98 -0.96 -15.16 0.54
N LEU A 99 -0.45 -14.57 1.62
CA LEU A 99 0.42 -13.40 1.57
C LEU A 99 1.87 -13.80 1.87
N GLN A 100 2.70 -13.74 0.83
CA GLN A 100 4.14 -13.99 0.91
C GLN A 100 4.87 -12.71 1.29
N GLU A 101 5.89 -12.84 2.14
CA GLU A 101 6.77 -11.73 2.55
C GLU A 101 6.04 -10.47 3.08
N GLN A 102 4.82 -10.63 3.63
CA GLN A 102 3.95 -9.49 3.93
C GLN A 102 4.56 -8.50 4.92
N ALA A 103 5.34 -8.95 5.91
CA ALA A 103 6.06 -8.06 6.82
C ALA A 103 7.02 -7.13 6.07
N GLN A 104 7.76 -7.67 5.11
CA GLN A 104 8.70 -6.92 4.28
C GLN A 104 7.98 -5.93 3.36
N LEU A 105 6.87 -6.35 2.74
CA LEU A 105 6.06 -5.49 1.88
C LEU A 105 5.43 -4.34 2.67
N THR A 106 4.93 -4.61 3.88
CA THR A 106 4.42 -3.56 4.76
C THR A 106 5.54 -2.59 5.14
N LEU A 107 6.73 -3.06 5.54
CA LEU A 107 7.86 -2.16 5.83
C LEU A 107 8.23 -1.30 4.61
N TRP A 108 8.34 -1.88 3.42
CA TRP A 108 8.64 -1.12 2.21
C TRP A 108 7.56 -0.09 1.88
N HIS A 109 6.30 -0.39 2.13
CA HIS A 109 5.22 0.60 2.03
C HIS A 109 5.42 1.78 2.99
N GLU A 110 5.72 1.51 4.27
CA GLU A 110 5.98 2.57 5.25
C GLU A 110 7.21 3.42 4.90
N LEU A 111 8.26 2.82 4.34
CA LEU A 111 9.43 3.55 3.82
C LEU A 111 9.03 4.45 2.66
N GLY A 112 8.12 3.98 1.81
CA GLY A 112 7.56 4.77 0.72
C GLY A 112 6.91 6.06 1.19
N HIS A 113 6.22 6.08 2.33
CA HIS A 113 5.68 7.33 2.89
C HIS A 113 6.79 8.35 3.20
N LEU A 114 7.90 7.93 3.81
CA LEU A 114 9.01 8.83 4.12
C LEU A 114 9.74 9.33 2.87
N GLU A 115 9.93 8.46 1.87
CA GLU A 115 10.54 8.84 0.58
C GLU A 115 9.66 9.85 -0.16
N ASN A 116 8.34 9.63 -0.17
CA ASN A 116 7.41 10.58 -0.79
C ASN A 116 7.39 11.93 -0.06
N LEU A 117 7.43 11.93 1.28
CA LEU A 117 7.55 13.17 2.06
C LEU A 117 8.82 13.96 1.71
N ALA A 118 9.96 13.27 1.52
CA ALA A 118 11.22 13.90 1.13
C ALA A 118 11.18 14.54 -0.29
N LEU A 119 10.23 14.11 -1.12
CA LEU A 119 10.06 14.58 -2.50
C LEU A 119 8.99 15.69 -2.65
N GLN A 120 8.22 15.98 -1.60
CA GLN A 120 7.22 17.05 -1.64
C GLN A 120 7.86 18.45 -1.74
N GLY A 121 7.23 19.33 -2.51
CA GLY A 121 7.73 20.68 -2.79
C GLY A 121 8.89 20.72 -3.79
N SER A 122 9.32 19.57 -4.31
CA SER A 122 10.31 19.50 -5.40
C SER A 122 9.76 18.70 -6.59
N LEU A 123 9.61 17.39 -6.43
CA LEU A 123 9.08 16.51 -7.46
C LEU A 123 7.56 16.29 -7.31
N LEU A 124 7.11 16.18 -6.06
CA LEU A 124 5.69 16.01 -5.71
C LEU A 124 5.11 17.35 -5.26
N PRO A 125 3.77 17.52 -5.33
CA PRO A 125 3.10 18.67 -4.74
C PRO A 125 3.48 18.91 -3.28
N GLU A 126 3.49 20.18 -2.85
CA GLU A 126 3.78 20.56 -1.46
C GLU A 126 2.87 19.85 -0.45
N ASN A 127 1.62 19.58 -0.83
CA ASN A 127 0.66 18.87 -0.02
C ASN A 127 0.02 17.75 -0.84
N LEU A 128 0.17 16.51 -0.38
CA LEU A 128 -0.53 15.36 -0.91
C LEU A 128 -1.79 15.10 -0.08
N THR A 129 -2.83 14.62 -0.73
CA THR A 129 -4.00 14.09 -0.01
C THR A 129 -3.65 12.76 0.68
N ALA A 130 -4.42 12.37 1.70
CA ALA A 130 -4.24 11.08 2.35
C ALA A 130 -4.26 9.90 1.35
N TYR A 131 -5.17 9.95 0.37
CA TYR A 131 -5.23 8.93 -0.69
C TYR A 131 -3.96 8.88 -1.55
N GLN A 132 -3.41 10.04 -1.92
CA GLN A 132 -2.18 10.10 -2.70
C GLN A 132 -0.97 9.58 -1.91
N HIS A 133 -0.90 9.84 -0.60
CA HIS A 133 0.15 9.27 0.25
C HIS A 133 0.14 7.74 0.20
N GLU A 134 -1.03 7.11 0.30
CA GLU A 134 -1.18 5.65 0.22
C GLU A 134 -0.83 5.11 -1.18
N CYS A 135 -1.31 5.77 -2.23
CA CYS A 135 -1.02 5.36 -3.60
C CYS A 135 0.48 5.40 -3.90
N LEU A 136 1.14 6.53 -3.60
CA LEU A 136 2.55 6.71 -3.85
C LEU A 136 3.43 5.80 -2.99
N ALA A 137 2.99 5.44 -1.78
CA ALA A 137 3.69 4.45 -0.96
C ALA A 137 3.64 3.05 -1.59
N ASP A 138 2.53 2.67 -2.21
CA ASP A 138 2.48 1.44 -3.01
C ASP A 138 3.29 1.54 -4.32
N ILE A 139 3.42 2.72 -4.93
CA ILE A 139 4.31 2.91 -6.10
C ILE A 139 5.79 2.74 -5.70
N TYR A 140 6.21 3.33 -4.58
CA TYR A 140 7.54 3.05 -4.01
C TYR A 140 7.76 1.56 -3.76
N LEU A 141 6.77 0.89 -3.17
CA LEU A 141 6.81 -0.54 -2.91
C LEU A 141 7.04 -1.34 -4.20
N ILE A 142 6.32 -1.04 -5.28
CA ILE A 142 6.51 -1.75 -6.56
C ILE A 142 7.91 -1.49 -7.13
N TRP A 143 8.40 -0.24 -7.08
CA TRP A 143 9.78 0.07 -7.49
C TRP A 143 10.81 -0.75 -6.69
N ARG A 144 10.63 -0.83 -5.36
CA ARG A 144 11.51 -1.61 -4.49
C ARG A 144 11.45 -3.09 -4.80
N ILE A 145 10.25 -3.64 -5.01
CA ILE A 145 10.04 -5.04 -5.42
C ILE A 145 10.77 -5.32 -6.74
N ALA A 146 10.62 -4.47 -7.75
CA ALA A 146 11.27 -4.65 -9.04
C ALA A 146 12.79 -4.72 -8.90
N ARG A 147 13.38 -3.83 -8.10
CA ARG A 147 14.83 -3.79 -7.87
C ARG A 147 15.35 -4.98 -7.07
N GLU A 148 14.68 -5.33 -5.99
CA GLU A 148 15.18 -6.34 -5.04
C GLU A 148 14.84 -7.77 -5.48
N LYS A 149 13.75 -7.95 -6.23
CA LYS A 149 13.24 -9.27 -6.61
C LYS A 149 13.31 -9.56 -8.11
N GLY A 150 13.48 -8.54 -8.96
CA GLY A 150 13.49 -8.71 -10.42
C GLY A 150 12.18 -9.25 -10.98
N SER A 151 11.07 -9.17 -10.23
CA SER A 151 9.76 -9.72 -10.61
C SER A 151 8.63 -8.90 -10.00
N TYR A 152 7.50 -8.79 -10.71
CA TYR A 152 6.28 -8.17 -10.19
C TYR A 152 5.36 -9.12 -9.42
N HIS A 153 5.79 -10.36 -9.13
CA HIS A 153 4.97 -11.33 -8.38
C HIS A 153 4.39 -10.75 -7.06
N LEU A 154 5.25 -10.16 -6.22
CA LEU A 154 4.82 -9.54 -4.96
C LEU A 154 4.05 -8.22 -5.15
N ALA A 155 4.27 -7.53 -6.27
CA ALA A 155 3.53 -6.31 -6.61
C ALA A 155 2.08 -6.64 -6.98
N TRP A 156 1.87 -7.71 -7.76
CA TRP A 156 0.54 -8.24 -8.04
C TRP A 156 -0.13 -8.79 -6.77
N GLN A 157 0.61 -9.45 -5.86
CA GLN A 157 0.06 -9.84 -4.56
C GLN A 157 -0.49 -8.62 -3.79
N GLN A 158 0.27 -7.52 -3.71
CA GLN A 158 -0.18 -6.30 -3.05
C GLN A 158 -1.41 -5.71 -3.76
N TYR A 159 -1.41 -5.68 -5.10
CA TYR A 159 -2.58 -5.24 -5.90
C TYR A 159 -3.84 -6.03 -5.52
N HIS A 160 -3.74 -7.37 -5.48
CA HIS A 160 -4.85 -8.22 -5.12
C HIS A 160 -5.29 -8.01 -3.67
N ARG A 161 -4.34 -7.87 -2.74
CA ARG A 161 -4.62 -7.58 -1.34
C ARG A 161 -5.38 -6.25 -1.17
N ARG A 162 -4.99 -5.19 -1.88
CA ARG A 162 -5.69 -3.89 -1.84
C ARG A 162 -7.12 -4.00 -2.36
N ASN A 163 -7.34 -4.74 -3.45
CA ASN A 163 -8.68 -5.08 -3.91
C ASN A 163 -9.49 -5.81 -2.82
N LEU A 164 -8.98 -6.91 -2.28
CA LEU A 164 -9.71 -7.69 -1.26
C LEU A 164 -10.01 -6.89 0.02
N ALA A 165 -9.10 -6.02 0.45
CA ALA A 165 -9.34 -5.12 1.59
C ALA A 165 -10.51 -4.15 1.28
N ALA A 166 -10.51 -3.52 0.10
CA ALA A 166 -11.57 -2.60 -0.30
C ALA A 166 -12.94 -3.29 -0.45
N LEU A 167 -12.95 -4.54 -0.94
CA LEU A 167 -14.17 -5.35 -1.06
C LEU A 167 -14.80 -5.72 0.30
N THR A 168 -13.98 -5.91 1.33
CA THR A 168 -14.45 -6.35 2.66
C THR A 168 -14.91 -5.21 3.55
N ASN A 169 -14.34 -4.01 3.42
CA ASN A 169 -14.77 -2.84 4.18
C ASN A 169 -14.45 -1.54 3.42
N ALA A 170 -15.50 -0.75 3.15
CA ALA A 170 -15.40 0.54 2.45
C ALA A 170 -14.50 1.57 3.17
N GLN A 171 -14.25 1.41 4.48
CA GLN A 171 -13.29 2.24 5.22
C GLN A 171 -11.85 2.12 4.69
N TYR A 172 -11.52 1.01 4.01
CA TYR A 172 -10.21 0.81 3.40
C TYR A 172 -10.07 1.46 2.01
N MET A 173 -11.11 2.14 1.51
CA MET A 173 -11.04 2.83 0.21
C MET A 173 -9.99 3.94 0.17
N SER A 174 -9.68 4.57 1.31
CA SER A 174 -8.59 5.54 1.40
C SER A 174 -7.21 4.93 1.12
N HIS A 175 -7.08 3.60 1.23
CA HIS A 175 -5.86 2.85 0.96
C HIS A 175 -5.96 2.04 -0.36
N TRP A 176 -7.03 2.22 -1.15
CA TRP A 176 -7.25 1.49 -2.39
C TRP A 176 -6.47 2.12 -3.56
N SER A 177 -5.18 1.81 -3.61
CA SER A 177 -4.19 2.30 -4.58
C SER A 177 -4.22 1.61 -5.95
N VAL A 178 -5.10 0.61 -6.10
CA VAL A 178 -5.20 -0.29 -7.27
C VAL A 178 -5.22 0.46 -8.61
N PRO A 179 -5.97 1.56 -8.79
CA PRO A 179 -5.98 2.26 -10.06
C PRO A 179 -4.63 2.89 -10.46
N MET A 180 -3.84 3.34 -9.48
CA MET A 180 -2.49 3.84 -9.74
C MET A 180 -1.51 2.68 -9.97
N MET A 181 -1.61 1.62 -9.15
CA MET A 181 -0.81 0.41 -9.32
C MET A 181 -1.02 -0.23 -10.70
N MET A 182 -2.26 -0.26 -11.20
CA MET A 182 -2.59 -0.88 -12.49
C MET A 182 -1.89 -0.18 -13.65
N GLN A 183 -1.87 1.16 -13.64
CA GLN A 183 -1.17 1.95 -14.67
C GLN A 183 0.32 1.61 -14.66
N MET A 184 0.97 1.60 -13.49
CA MET A 184 2.37 1.19 -13.38
C MET A 184 2.62 -0.24 -13.88
N LEU A 185 1.81 -1.20 -13.43
CA LEU A 185 2.01 -2.63 -13.76
C LEU A 185 1.75 -2.96 -15.23
N ASN A 186 0.91 -2.17 -15.91
CA ASN A 186 0.62 -2.34 -17.33
C ASN A 186 1.61 -1.60 -18.24
N ASP A 187 2.03 -0.39 -17.83
CA ASP A 187 2.78 0.51 -18.70
C ASP A 187 4.30 0.30 -18.59
N TYR A 188 4.78 -0.29 -17.49
CA TYR A 188 6.20 -0.48 -17.23
C TYR A 188 6.56 -1.95 -17.08
N GLN A 189 7.59 -2.39 -17.81
CA GLN A 189 8.16 -3.72 -17.59
C GLN A 189 9.03 -3.74 -16.31
N VAL A 190 9.07 -4.90 -15.64
CA VAL A 190 9.84 -5.04 -14.38
C VAL A 190 11.31 -4.67 -14.54
N LEU A 191 11.93 -5.04 -15.67
CA LEU A 191 13.32 -4.68 -15.93
C LEU A 191 13.45 -3.17 -16.07
N GLN A 192 12.57 -2.49 -16.80
CA GLN A 192 12.60 -1.03 -16.95
C GLN A 192 12.56 -0.33 -15.58
N VAL A 193 11.65 -0.73 -14.69
CA VAL A 193 11.57 -0.15 -13.34
C VAL A 193 12.84 -0.45 -12.54
N ALA A 194 13.38 -1.67 -12.63
CA ALA A 194 14.58 -2.08 -11.91
C ALA A 194 15.85 -1.30 -12.32
N HIS A 195 15.90 -0.73 -13.54
CA HIS A 195 17.03 0.07 -14.01
C HIS A 195 17.15 1.43 -13.30
N TYR A 196 16.06 1.95 -12.72
CA TYR A 196 16.11 3.20 -11.96
C TYR A 196 16.81 2.99 -10.61
N ASN A 197 18.04 3.50 -10.49
CA ASN A 197 18.84 3.35 -9.26
C ASN A 197 18.27 4.11 -8.06
N GLN A 198 17.57 5.22 -8.29
CA GLN A 198 16.92 6.00 -7.25
C GLN A 198 15.41 6.05 -7.51
N TYR A 199 14.63 5.99 -6.43
CA TYR A 199 13.18 6.09 -6.51
C TYR A 199 12.75 7.42 -7.11
N ARG A 200 13.45 8.52 -6.76
CA ARG A 200 13.22 9.85 -7.32
C ARG A 200 13.22 9.86 -8.85
N ASP A 201 14.19 9.18 -9.46
CA ASP A 201 14.34 9.17 -10.92
C ASP A 201 13.19 8.40 -11.58
N PHE A 202 12.81 7.25 -11.00
CA PHE A 202 11.64 6.50 -11.46
C PHE A 202 10.36 7.33 -11.32
N LEU A 203 10.16 7.96 -10.15
CA LEU A 203 8.95 8.73 -9.89
C LEU A 203 8.86 9.97 -10.79
N ALA A 204 9.99 10.56 -11.19
CA ALA A 204 10.03 11.67 -12.12
C ALA A 204 9.59 11.31 -13.55
N ASP A 205 9.77 10.05 -13.94
CA ASP A 205 9.27 9.48 -15.20
C ASP A 205 7.78 9.11 -15.09
N PHE A 206 7.39 8.44 -14.01
CA PHE A 206 6.04 7.90 -13.82
C PHE A 206 4.98 8.93 -13.42
N TYR A 207 5.28 9.79 -12.44
CA TYR A 207 4.26 10.66 -11.82
C TYR A 207 3.63 11.69 -12.76
N PRO A 208 4.36 12.28 -13.74
CA PRO A 208 3.74 13.20 -14.70
C PRO A 208 2.79 12.52 -15.69
N THR A 209 2.94 11.21 -15.93
CA THR A 209 2.15 10.49 -16.95
C THR A 209 0.93 9.79 -16.38
N VAL A 210 0.88 9.60 -15.07
CA VAL A 210 -0.20 8.84 -14.43
C VAL A 210 -1.48 9.67 -14.30
N THR A 211 -2.61 9.05 -14.63
CA THR A 211 -3.93 9.63 -14.41
C THR A 211 -4.28 9.50 -12.92
N GLN A 212 -4.43 10.65 -12.26
CA GLN A 212 -4.87 10.73 -10.87
C GLN A 212 -6.39 10.49 -10.79
N ILE A 213 -6.84 9.76 -9.77
CA ILE A 213 -8.27 9.64 -9.46
C ILE A 213 -8.68 10.82 -8.59
N ASP A 214 -9.70 11.55 -9.03
CA ASP A 214 -10.29 12.61 -8.23
C ASP A 214 -11.17 12.04 -7.08
N PRO A 215 -11.35 12.79 -5.99
CA PRO A 215 -12.11 12.32 -4.82
C PRO A 215 -13.56 11.91 -5.12
N ARG A 216 -14.22 12.54 -6.09
CA ARG A 216 -15.59 12.17 -6.47
C ARG A 216 -15.60 10.80 -7.13
N THR A 217 -14.72 10.56 -8.10
CA THR A 217 -14.58 9.26 -8.76
C THR A 217 -14.24 8.15 -7.75
N LEU A 218 -13.37 8.42 -6.76
CA LEU A 218 -13.09 7.47 -5.68
C LEU A 218 -14.33 7.16 -4.83
N GLY A 219 -15.15 8.17 -4.52
CA GLY A 219 -16.42 8.01 -3.81
C GLY A 219 -17.46 7.22 -4.60
N GLU A 220 -17.49 7.37 -5.93
CA GLU A 220 -18.33 6.58 -6.83
C GLU A 220 -17.92 5.09 -6.80
N TYR A 221 -16.61 4.78 -6.85
CA TYR A 221 -16.11 3.42 -6.70
C TYR A 221 -16.41 2.82 -5.33
N SER A 222 -16.21 3.58 -4.25
CA SER A 222 -16.53 3.16 -2.89
C SER A 222 -18.01 2.76 -2.77
N SER A 223 -18.90 3.59 -3.31
CA SER A 223 -20.35 3.34 -3.34
C SER A 223 -20.69 2.08 -4.14
N LEU A 224 -20.06 1.88 -5.30
CA LEU A 224 -20.24 0.69 -6.13
C LEU A 224 -19.74 -0.59 -5.44
N MET A 225 -18.59 -0.54 -4.78
CA MET A 225 -18.07 -1.67 -4.01
C MET A 225 -18.99 -2.00 -2.83
N GLN A 226 -19.39 -1.00 -2.04
CA GLN A 226 -20.31 -1.22 -0.92
C GLN A 226 -21.66 -1.80 -1.38
N ARG A 227 -22.19 -1.34 -2.52
CA ARG A 227 -23.43 -1.86 -3.08
C ARG A 227 -23.30 -3.30 -3.59
N THR A 228 -22.15 -3.67 -4.13
CA THR A 228 -21.93 -4.98 -4.77
C THR A 228 -21.50 -6.04 -3.75
N PHE A 229 -20.70 -5.66 -2.74
CA PHE A 229 -20.06 -6.59 -1.81
C PHE A 229 -20.47 -6.36 -0.34
N GLY A 230 -21.10 -5.23 -0.01
CA GLY A 230 -21.57 -4.92 1.33
C GLY A 230 -22.88 -5.62 1.71
N GLY A 231 -23.06 -5.87 3.01
CA GLY A 231 -24.23 -6.59 3.54
C GLY A 231 -25.49 -5.74 3.79
N SER A 232 -25.59 -4.51 3.27
CA SER A 232 -26.65 -3.54 3.60
C SER A 232 -27.50 -3.10 2.40
N VAL A 233 -28.70 -2.58 2.67
CA VAL A 233 -29.81 -2.35 1.74
C VAL A 233 -29.44 -1.55 0.47
N ILE A 234 -29.83 -2.11 -0.69
CA ILE A 234 -29.56 -1.61 -2.03
C ILE A 234 -30.56 -0.50 -2.38
N GLN A 235 -30.14 0.76 -2.31
CA GLN A 235 -30.82 1.83 -3.06
C GLN A 235 -30.62 1.59 -4.57
N PRO A 236 -31.59 1.92 -5.44
CA PRO A 236 -31.42 1.82 -6.88
C PRO A 236 -30.20 2.62 -7.32
N LEU A 237 -29.35 2.03 -8.18
CA LEU A 237 -28.17 2.73 -8.68
C LEU A 237 -28.64 3.89 -9.57
N PRO A 238 -28.15 5.11 -9.36
CA PRO A 238 -28.35 6.16 -10.32
C PRO A 238 -27.82 5.74 -11.70
N GLU A 239 -28.57 6.03 -12.76
CA GLU A 239 -28.21 5.64 -14.14
C GLU A 239 -26.82 6.16 -14.55
N TYR A 240 -26.39 7.32 -14.01
CA TYR A 240 -25.08 7.89 -14.28
C TYR A 240 -23.89 7.07 -13.74
N LEU A 241 -24.12 6.06 -12.90
CA LEU A 241 -23.04 5.19 -12.42
C LEU A 241 -22.85 3.93 -13.27
N PHE A 242 -23.62 3.77 -14.35
CA PHE A 242 -23.54 2.56 -15.17
C PHE A 242 -22.15 2.36 -15.80
N TRP A 243 -21.56 3.39 -16.41
CA TRP A 243 -20.22 3.28 -17.02
C TRP A 243 -19.12 3.02 -15.98
N ARG A 244 -19.28 3.57 -14.76
CA ARG A 244 -18.33 3.37 -13.66
C ARG A 244 -18.24 1.91 -13.21
N LYS A 245 -19.28 1.10 -13.43
CA LYS A 245 -19.23 -0.33 -13.12
C LYS A 245 -18.24 -1.08 -14.03
N ALA A 246 -18.22 -0.78 -15.32
CA ALA A 246 -17.27 -1.38 -16.24
C ALA A 246 -15.82 -0.96 -15.91
N GLU A 247 -15.59 0.32 -15.59
CA GLU A 247 -14.28 0.79 -15.15
C GLU A 247 -13.82 0.10 -13.85
N LEU A 248 -14.71 -0.01 -12.87
CA LEU A 248 -14.43 -0.76 -11.64
C LEU A 248 -14.12 -2.24 -11.93
N GLY A 249 -14.86 -2.84 -12.86
CA GLY A 249 -14.64 -4.19 -13.34
C GLY A 249 -13.22 -4.42 -13.86
N ASN A 250 -12.66 -3.45 -14.61
CA ASN A 250 -11.29 -3.53 -15.09
C ASN A 250 -10.26 -3.61 -13.94
N TYR A 251 -10.48 -2.86 -12.85
CA TYR A 251 -9.62 -2.92 -11.67
C TYR A 251 -9.79 -4.20 -10.85
N LEU A 252 -10.97 -4.81 -10.85
CA LEU A 252 -11.23 -6.03 -10.09
C LEU A 252 -10.87 -7.31 -10.86
N LYS A 253 -10.91 -7.26 -12.20
CA LYS A 253 -10.76 -8.42 -13.07
C LYS A 253 -9.49 -9.23 -12.79
N PRO A 254 -8.27 -8.65 -12.65
CA PRO A 254 -7.08 -9.45 -12.38
C PRO A 254 -7.18 -10.23 -11.07
N THR A 255 -7.79 -9.64 -10.03
CA THR A 255 -8.02 -10.30 -8.75
C THR A 255 -9.04 -11.43 -8.88
N PHE A 256 -10.12 -11.24 -9.64
CA PHE A 256 -11.13 -12.30 -9.81
C PHE A 256 -10.63 -13.43 -10.70
N ASP A 257 -9.87 -13.13 -11.76
CA ASP A 257 -9.22 -14.14 -12.57
C ASP A 257 -8.30 -15.04 -11.71
N LEU A 258 -7.56 -14.43 -10.77
CA LEU A 258 -6.69 -15.16 -9.83
C LEU A 258 -7.50 -16.05 -8.87
N LEU A 259 -8.55 -15.50 -8.24
CA LEU A 259 -9.27 -16.19 -7.16
C LEU A 259 -10.30 -17.20 -7.64
N MET A 260 -10.99 -16.89 -8.74
CA MET A 260 -12.15 -17.65 -9.23
C MET A 260 -11.83 -18.48 -10.47
N GLY A 261 -10.74 -18.17 -11.17
CA GLY A 261 -10.45 -18.64 -12.52
C GLY A 261 -11.12 -17.77 -13.59
N ARG A 262 -10.48 -17.65 -14.76
CA ARG A 262 -10.85 -16.69 -15.83
C ARG A 262 -12.29 -16.82 -16.32
N GLU A 263 -12.79 -18.04 -16.49
CA GLU A 263 -14.15 -18.28 -16.99
C GLU A 263 -15.20 -17.80 -15.98
N LYS A 264 -15.11 -18.30 -14.74
CA LYS A 264 -16.01 -17.90 -13.65
C LYS A 264 -15.92 -16.40 -13.35
N ALA A 265 -14.72 -15.82 -13.38
CA ALA A 265 -14.53 -14.38 -13.20
C ALA A 265 -15.23 -13.57 -14.31
N ARG A 266 -15.08 -14.00 -15.57
CA ARG A 266 -15.75 -13.34 -16.71
C ARG A 266 -17.27 -13.38 -16.58
N ASP A 267 -17.82 -14.57 -16.29
CA ASP A 267 -19.27 -14.74 -16.14
C ASP A 267 -19.81 -13.91 -14.99
N TRP A 268 -19.10 -13.89 -13.85
CA TRP A 268 -19.47 -13.08 -12.70
C TRP A 268 -19.48 -11.59 -13.02
N LEU A 269 -18.44 -11.08 -13.69
CA LEU A 269 -18.34 -9.67 -14.05
C LEU A 269 -19.43 -9.26 -15.06
N LEU A 270 -19.74 -10.11 -16.06
CA LEU A 270 -20.84 -9.88 -17.00
C LEU A 270 -22.20 -9.81 -16.29
N GLN A 271 -22.48 -10.77 -15.39
CA GLN A 271 -23.72 -10.79 -14.61
C GLN A 271 -23.88 -9.55 -13.72
N ASN A 272 -22.76 -8.95 -13.30
CA ASN A 272 -22.74 -7.74 -12.48
C ASN A 272 -22.59 -6.43 -13.29
N ALA A 273 -22.65 -6.49 -14.63
CA ALA A 273 -22.45 -5.36 -15.54
C ALA A 273 -21.12 -4.62 -15.29
N MET A 274 -20.06 -5.39 -15.05
CA MET A 274 -18.67 -4.95 -14.86
C MET A 274 -17.77 -5.38 -16.03
N LEU A 275 -18.35 -5.95 -17.09
CA LEU A 275 -17.73 -6.25 -18.39
C LEU A 275 -18.74 -5.99 -19.51
#